data_AF-A0A0S8GQT3-F1
#
_entry.id   AF-A0A0S8GQT3-F1
#
_cell.length_a   1.000
_cell.length_b   1.000
_cell.length_c   1.000
_cell.angle_alpha   90.00
_cell.angle_beta   90.00
_cell.angle_gamma   90.00
#
_symmetry.space_group_name_H-M   'P 1'
#
loop_
_entity.id
_entity.type
_entity.pdbx_description
1 polymer ?
#
loop_
_entity_poly.entity_id
_entity_poly.type
_entity_poly.pdbx_seq_one_letter_code
_entity_poly.pdbx_strand_id
1 'polypeptide(L)'
;MVAFHGQTSRHSLRANSILLDGEVVAMVGVVRHPEWGVFFSDHKPQLRPYLSSVTVWRAVKDAMTFVHNYRGPVMAISDGVEGCINLKRLGFEHLYGAWWGWLGQQQ
;
A
#
# COMPACT_ATOMS: atom_id res chain seq x y z
N MET A 1 9.21 -26.83 -2.53
CA MET A 1 10.53 -26.22 -2.74
C MET A 1 10.35 -24.71 -2.71
N VAL A 2 10.75 -24.05 -1.63
CA VAL A 2 10.62 -22.59 -1.50
C VAL A 2 11.98 -21.99 -1.79
N ALA A 3 12.11 -21.35 -2.95
CA ALA A 3 13.30 -20.58 -3.28
C ALA A 3 13.20 -19.24 -2.55
N PHE A 4 14.02 -19.07 -1.52
CA PHE A 4 14.21 -17.79 -0.85
C PHE A 4 15.33 -17.04 -1.58
N HIS A 5 14.99 -16.02 -2.36
CA HIS A 5 15.95 -15.13 -3.01
C HIS A 5 15.97 -13.78 -2.27
N GLY A 6 17.12 -13.45 -1.68
CA GLY A 6 17.47 -12.08 -1.31
C GLY A 6 17.89 -11.91 0.15
N GLN A 7 18.96 -11.14 0.35
CA GLN A 7 19.36 -10.65 1.67
C GLN A 7 18.15 -10.02 2.37
N THR A 8 17.93 -10.37 3.64
CA THR A 8 16.95 -9.70 4.49
C THR A 8 17.34 -8.23 4.62
N SER A 9 16.63 -7.36 3.91
CA SER A 9 16.81 -5.92 4.08
C SER A 9 16.53 -5.55 5.54
N ARG A 10 17.24 -4.56 6.10
CA ARG A 10 16.94 -4.02 7.45
C ARG A 10 15.58 -3.32 7.54
N HIS A 11 14.80 -3.33 6.47
CA HIS A 11 13.47 -2.74 6.37
C HIS A 11 12.43 -3.71 6.90
N SER A 12 11.52 -3.21 7.74
CA SER A 12 10.34 -3.96 8.16
C SER A 12 9.19 -3.71 7.20
N LEU A 13 8.56 -4.78 6.71
CA LEU A 13 7.33 -4.72 5.93
C LEU A 13 6.13 -5.02 6.84
N ARG A 14 5.08 -4.21 6.75
CA ARG A 14 3.77 -4.50 7.34
C ARG A 14 2.71 -4.44 6.25
N ALA A 15 2.00 -5.54 6.06
CA ALA A 15 1.00 -5.64 5.01
C ALA A 15 -0.17 -6.52 5.42
N ASN A 16 -1.32 -6.21 4.86
CA ASN A 16 -2.50 -7.06 4.87
C ASN A 16 -2.49 -7.91 3.59
N SER A 17 -2.61 -9.22 3.74
CA SER A 17 -2.86 -10.14 2.64
C SER A 17 -4.36 -10.33 2.43
N ILE A 18 -4.83 -10.16 1.21
CA ILE A 18 -6.22 -10.43 0.82
C ILE A 18 -6.27 -11.82 0.18
N LEU A 19 -7.13 -12.67 0.71
CA LEU A 19 -7.33 -14.03 0.24
C LEU A 19 -8.64 -14.15 -0.53
N LEU A 20 -8.63 -14.95 -1.60
CA LEU A 20 -9.80 -15.40 -2.33
C LEU A 20 -9.70 -16.93 -2.44
N ASP A 21 -10.70 -17.65 -1.95
CA ASP A 21 -10.73 -19.11 -1.91
C ASP A 21 -9.48 -19.76 -1.27
N GLY A 22 -8.94 -19.11 -0.23
CA GLY A 22 -7.75 -19.57 0.50
C GLY A 22 -6.42 -19.14 -0.12
N GLU A 23 -6.43 -18.54 -1.31
CA GLU A 23 -5.24 -18.12 -2.04
C GLU A 23 -4.97 -16.61 -1.89
N VAL A 24 -3.70 -16.23 -1.71
CA VAL A 24 -3.32 -14.80 -1.67
C VAL A 24 -3.47 -14.20 -3.06
N VAL A 25 -4.33 -13.20 -3.18
CA VAL A 25 -4.63 -12.49 -4.44
C VAL A 25 -4.27 -11.01 -4.41
N ALA A 26 -3.99 -10.43 -3.24
CA ALA A 26 -3.42 -9.09 -3.15
C ALA A 26 -2.69 -8.86 -1.84
N MET A 27 -1.86 -7.83 -1.85
CA MET A 27 -1.21 -7.27 -0.67
C MET A 27 -1.32 -5.76 -0.69
N VAL A 28 -1.58 -5.18 0.48
CA VAL A 28 -1.56 -3.73 0.68
C VAL A 28 -0.86 -3.42 2.00
N GLY A 29 0.04 -2.46 2.01
CA GLY A 29 0.87 -2.23 3.19
C GLY A 29 1.87 -1.10 3.05
N VAL A 30 2.77 -1.05 4.02
CA VAL A 30 3.88 -0.09 4.09
C VAL A 30 5.19 -0.83 4.29
N VAL A 31 6.18 -0.52 3.45
CA VAL A 31 7.59 -0.84 3.69
C VAL A 31 8.25 0.31 4.43
N ARG A 32 8.93 0.05 5.53
CA ARG A 32 9.64 1.08 6.29
C ARG A 32 11.09 1.23 5.82
N HIS A 33 11.43 2.36 5.22
CA HIS A 33 12.81 2.81 5.01
C HIS A 33 13.27 3.63 6.24
N PRO A 34 14.57 3.82 6.52
CA PRO A 34 14.98 4.66 7.65
C PRO A 34 14.48 6.11 7.59
N GLU A 35 14.26 6.63 6.38
CA GLU A 35 13.92 8.03 6.13
C GLU A 35 12.45 8.26 5.72
N TRP A 36 11.77 7.24 5.17
CA TRP A 36 10.40 7.35 4.68
C TRP A 36 9.66 6.00 4.68
N GLY A 37 8.34 6.03 4.64
CA GLY A 37 7.52 4.85 4.34
C GLY A 37 7.29 4.73 2.84
N VAL A 38 7.11 3.51 2.34
CA VAL A 38 6.59 3.26 0.98
C VAL A 38 5.27 2.51 1.11
N PHE A 39 4.17 3.18 0.81
CA PHE A 39 2.86 2.57 0.72
C PHE A 39 2.73 1.87 -0.63
N PHE A 40 2.29 0.61 -0.61
CA PHE A 40 2.12 -0.21 -1.80
C PHE A 40 0.78 -0.94 -1.77
N SER A 41 0.26 -1.21 -2.96
CA SER A 41 -0.91 -2.06 -3.17
C SER A 41 -0.70 -2.82 -4.47
N ASP A 42 -0.61 -4.14 -4.38
CA ASP A 42 -0.45 -5.02 -5.54
C ASP A 42 -1.53 -6.11 -5.52
N HIS A 43 -2.02 -6.49 -6.68
CA HIS A 43 -3.10 -7.46 -6.80
C HIS A 43 -3.03 -8.25 -8.10
N LYS A 44 -3.43 -9.52 -8.01
CA LYS A 44 -3.60 -10.39 -9.17
C LYS A 44 -4.89 -10.02 -9.93
N PRO A 45 -4.97 -10.27 -11.26
CA PRO A 45 -6.14 -9.92 -12.07
C PRO A 45 -7.47 -10.48 -11.57
N GLN A 46 -7.47 -11.63 -10.89
CA GLN A 46 -8.68 -12.25 -10.36
C GLN A 46 -9.38 -11.42 -9.28
N LEU A 47 -8.67 -10.49 -8.62
CA LEU A 47 -9.29 -9.60 -7.63
C LEU A 47 -10.08 -8.44 -8.27
N ARG A 48 -9.86 -8.14 -9.56
CA ARG A 48 -10.46 -6.97 -10.25
C ARG A 48 -11.98 -6.80 -10.03
N PRO A 49 -12.82 -7.85 -10.13
CA PRO A 49 -14.26 -7.73 -9.91
C PRO A 49 -14.64 -7.30 -8.49
N TYR A 50 -13.73 -7.46 -7.52
CA TYR A 50 -13.96 -7.22 -6.09
C TYR A 50 -13.26 -5.97 -5.56
N LEU A 51 -12.55 -5.21 -6.39
CA LEU A 51 -11.82 -4.01 -5.93
C LEU A 51 -12.72 -2.95 -5.30
N SER A 52 -13.99 -2.89 -5.69
CA SER A 52 -15.00 -2.01 -5.10
C SER A 52 -15.66 -2.59 -3.85
N SER A 53 -15.37 -3.84 -3.47
CA SER A 53 -16.00 -4.48 -2.33
C SER A 53 -15.57 -3.84 -1.00
N VAL A 54 -16.49 -3.86 -0.03
CA VAL A 54 -16.24 -3.36 1.32
C VAL A 54 -15.06 -4.09 1.99
N THR A 55 -14.89 -5.39 1.71
CA THR A 55 -13.80 -6.19 2.29
C THR A 55 -12.43 -5.71 1.82
N VAL A 56 -12.26 -5.48 0.50
CA VAL A 56 -11.01 -4.95 -0.04
C VAL A 56 -10.73 -3.56 0.53
N TRP A 57 -11.74 -2.70 0.58
CA TRP A 57 -11.58 -1.36 1.15
C TRP A 57 -11.26 -1.36 2.65
N ARG A 58 -11.77 -2.32 3.43
CA ARG A 58 -11.37 -2.49 4.83
C ARG A 58 -9.89 -2.84 4.94
N ALA A 59 -9.39 -3.79 4.15
CA ALA A 59 -7.97 -4.14 4.15
C ALA A 59 -7.07 -2.94 3.78
N VAL A 60 -7.51 -2.10 2.83
CA VAL A 60 -6.80 -0.86 2.48
C VAL A 60 -6.82 0.15 3.64
N LYS A 61 -7.97 0.38 4.29
CA LYS A 61 -8.07 1.28 5.45
C LYS A 61 -7.25 0.77 6.64
N ASP A 62 -7.24 -0.53 6.87
CA ASP A 62 -6.42 -1.14 7.91
C ASP A 62 -4.93 -0.93 7.61
N ALA A 63 -4.51 -1.00 6.35
CA ALA A 63 -3.14 -0.68 5.96
C ALA A 63 -2.78 0.81 6.17
N MET A 64 -3.75 1.72 6.09
CA MET A 64 -3.54 3.13 6.42
C MET A 64 -3.19 3.34 7.90
N THR A 65 -3.54 2.42 8.80
CA THR A 65 -3.05 2.50 10.19
C THR A 65 -1.52 2.48 10.26
N PHE A 66 -0.84 1.80 9.32
CA PHE A 66 0.62 1.82 9.23
C PHE A 66 1.15 3.17 8.74
N VAL A 67 0.42 3.83 7.83
CA VAL A 67 0.73 5.17 7.33
C VAL A 67 0.60 6.20 8.46
N HIS A 68 -0.53 6.21 9.17
CA HIS A 68 -0.77 7.13 10.28
C HIS A 68 0.20 6.95 11.44
N ASN A 69 0.69 5.74 11.66
CA ASN A 69 1.67 5.43 12.72
C ASN A 69 3.13 5.57 12.27
N TYR A 70 3.38 5.98 11.02
CA TYR A 70 4.74 6.18 10.52
C TYR A 70 5.25 7.57 10.92
N ARG A 71 6.41 7.62 11.59
CA ARG A 71 7.04 8.89 11.99
C ARG A 71 7.87 9.44 10.83
N GLY A 72 7.20 10.11 9.90
CA GLY A 72 7.84 10.72 8.73
C GLY A 72 6.95 10.67 7.49
N PRO A 73 7.48 11.06 6.33
CA PRO A 73 6.74 11.01 5.08
C PRO A 73 6.51 9.55 4.64
N VAL A 74 5.37 9.28 4.03
CA VAL A 74 5.08 8.02 3.33
C VAL A 74 4.81 8.31 1.86
N MET A 75 5.52 7.61 0.99
CA MET A 75 5.44 7.78 -0.46
C MET A 75 4.63 6.66 -1.07
N ALA A 76 3.91 6.95 -2.15
CA ALA A 76 3.24 5.96 -2.99
C ALA A 76 3.49 6.29 -4.46
N ILE A 77 3.42 5.26 -5.31
CA ILE A 77 3.55 5.41 -6.77
C ILE A 77 2.28 4.87 -7.42
N SER A 78 1.69 5.65 -8.31
CA SER A 78 0.61 5.23 -9.19
C SER A 78 0.59 6.08 -10.45
N ASP A 79 0.57 5.43 -11.60
CA ASP A 79 0.39 6.02 -12.93
C ASP A 79 -1.01 5.76 -13.50
N GLY A 80 -1.70 4.71 -13.03
CA GLY A 80 -3.07 4.38 -13.41
C GLY A 80 -4.11 5.32 -12.79
N VAL A 81 -5.13 5.69 -13.59
CA VAL A 81 -6.23 6.60 -13.19
C VAL A 81 -6.92 6.13 -11.90
N GLU A 82 -7.22 4.83 -11.79
CA GLU A 82 -7.88 4.27 -10.60
C GLU A 82 -7.00 4.37 -9.34
N GLY A 83 -5.70 4.06 -9.47
CA GLY A 83 -4.77 4.17 -8.35
C GLY A 83 -4.58 5.62 -7.90
N CYS A 84 -4.51 6.57 -8.84
CA CYS A 84 -4.47 8.01 -8.55
C CYS A 84 -5.73 8.48 -7.80
N ILE A 85 -6.92 8.04 -8.25
CA ILE A 85 -8.19 8.35 -7.56
C ILE A 85 -8.19 7.77 -6.14
N ASN A 86 -7.72 6.53 -5.99
CA ASN A 86 -7.69 5.87 -4.68
C ASN A 86 -6.72 6.55 -3.72
N LEU A 87 -5.49 6.88 -4.16
CA LEU A 87 -4.52 7.60 -3.34
C LEU A 87 -5.06 8.97 -2.89
N LYS A 88 -5.69 9.72 -3.79
CA LYS A 88 -6.37 10.97 -3.45
C LYS A 88 -7.48 10.77 -2.40
N ARG A 89 -8.30 9.73 -2.56
CA ARG A 89 -9.37 9.37 -1.58
C ARG A 89 -8.81 8.95 -0.22
N LEU A 90 -7.63 8.33 -0.20
CA LEU A 90 -6.93 7.95 1.02
C LEU A 90 -6.24 9.13 1.71
N GLY A 91 -6.20 10.31 1.08
CA GLY A 91 -5.61 11.52 1.62
C GLY A 91 -4.15 11.74 1.27
N PHE A 92 -3.59 10.97 0.32
CA PHE A 92 -2.29 11.30 -0.25
C PHE A 92 -2.39 12.54 -1.14
N GLU A 93 -1.36 13.37 -1.06
CA GLU A 93 -1.17 14.53 -1.93
C GLU A 93 -0.44 14.10 -3.20
N HIS A 94 -0.85 14.64 -4.35
CA HIS A 94 -0.11 14.44 -5.60
C HIS A 94 1.13 15.34 -5.57
N LEU A 95 2.30 14.75 -5.85
CA LEU A 95 3.57 15.49 -5.81
C LEU A 95 4.02 15.84 -7.23
N TYR A 96 4.39 14.81 -8.01
CA TYR A 96 4.86 14.98 -9.39
C TYR A 96 4.80 13.65 -10.14
N GLY A 97 4.34 13.68 -11.40
CA GLY A 97 4.24 12.48 -12.23
C GLY A 97 3.40 11.39 -11.55
N ALA A 98 3.97 10.19 -11.38
CA ALA A 98 3.32 9.08 -10.70
C ALA A 98 3.49 9.10 -9.17
N TRP A 99 4.15 10.11 -8.59
CA TRP A 99 4.47 10.16 -7.17
C TRP A 99 3.41 10.86 -6.33
N TRP A 100 3.08 10.23 -5.20
CA TRP A 100 2.13 10.68 -4.21
C TRP A 100 2.76 10.64 -2.82
N GLY A 101 2.39 11.58 -1.96
CA GLY A 101 2.99 11.76 -0.64
C GLY A 101 1.95 11.90 0.46
N TRP A 102 2.19 11.23 1.56
CA TRP A 102 1.63 11.52 2.87
C TRP A 102 2.73 12.21 3.68
N LEU A 103 2.77 13.53 3.64
CA LEU A 103 3.89 14.31 4.20
C LEU A 103 3.77 14.56 5.72
N GLY A 104 2.77 13.95 6.36
CA GLY A 104 2.42 14.20 7.75
C GLY A 104 1.61 15.49 7.87
N GLN A 105 0.45 15.40 8.52
CA GLN A 105 -0.22 16.62 8.96
C GLN A 105 0.66 17.29 10.02
N GLN A 106 0.92 18.59 9.87
CA GLN A 106 1.17 19.46 11.01
C GLN A 106 -0.05 19.30 11.94
N GLN A 107 0.11 18.59 13.04
CA GLN A 107 -0.73 18.79 14.22
C GLN A 107 0.01 19.73 15.16
#